data_AF-A0AAP5ME31-F1
#
_entry.id   AF-A0AAP5ME31-F1
#
_cell.length_a   1.000
_cell.length_b   1.000
_cell.length_c   1.000
_cell.angle_alpha   90.00
_cell.angle_beta   90.00
_cell.angle_gamma   90.00
#
_symmetry.space_group_name_H-M   'P 1'
#
loop_
_entity.id
_entity.type
_entity.pdbx_description
1 polymer ?
#
loop_
_entity_poly.entity_id
_entity_poly.type
_entity_poly.pdbx_seq_one_letter_code
_entity_poly.pdbx_strand_id
1 'polypeptide(L)'
;MLSLTSFQRAYLFNDFEIEIKEEIFSKYKYALAYIGVDLTRADVQEALLNCIEGFEDAIRATIAYWYWLTENQEPFYANASLIQAIGQRWSSRYWKDEYLDNPNFKSPGQVFWEEAGRVWGTDFRNQIIADVNEDYILLRTGTKVNFCAATRWGWERLREYVLEEKLEAIERSRRRRQILR
;
A
#
# COMPACT_ATOMS: atom_id res chain seq x y z
N MET A 1 10.69 -1.21 -4.28
CA MET A 1 9.65 -0.17 -4.43
C MET A 1 8.61 -0.76 -5.38
N LEU A 2 7.40 -1.06 -4.90
CA LEU A 2 6.31 -1.57 -5.76
C LEU A 2 5.67 -0.36 -6.47
N SER A 3 6.40 0.20 -7.41
CA SER A 3 6.01 1.41 -8.14
C SER A 3 6.07 1.14 -9.63
N LEU A 4 5.08 1.63 -10.37
CA LEU A 4 5.22 1.75 -11.82
C LEU A 4 6.25 2.84 -12.12
N THR A 5 7.01 2.70 -13.21
CA THR A 5 8.10 3.62 -13.61
C THR A 5 7.61 5.02 -14.05
N SER A 6 6.44 5.45 -13.56
CA SER A 6 5.60 6.58 -13.93
C SER A 6 4.87 6.39 -15.27
N PHE A 7 3.60 6.81 -15.28
CA PHE A 7 2.77 6.89 -16.48
C PHE A 7 3.17 8.05 -17.41
N GLN A 8 4.21 8.85 -17.06
CA GLN A 8 4.58 10.09 -17.77
C GLN A 8 5.14 9.90 -19.19
N ARG A 9 5.18 8.67 -19.72
CA ARG A 9 5.61 8.42 -21.10
C ARG A 9 4.49 8.32 -22.12
N ALA A 10 3.22 8.38 -21.72
CA ALA A 10 2.13 8.22 -22.66
C ALA A 10 1.52 9.57 -23.03
N TYR A 11 1.74 10.01 -24.26
CA TYR A 11 0.93 11.01 -24.98
C TYR A 11 -0.57 10.61 -25.13
N LEU A 12 -1.09 9.71 -24.27
CA LEU A 12 -2.37 9.02 -24.43
C LEU A 12 -3.32 9.20 -23.24
N PHE A 13 -2.83 9.60 -22.05
CA PHE A 13 -3.67 9.80 -20.87
C PHE A 13 -3.59 11.24 -20.38
N ASN A 14 -4.72 11.79 -19.96
CA ASN A 14 -4.74 13.05 -19.22
C ASN A 14 -4.39 12.82 -17.73
N ASP A 15 -4.11 13.90 -17.00
CA ASP A 15 -3.71 13.83 -15.58
C ASP A 15 -4.72 13.06 -14.71
N PHE A 16 -6.02 13.21 -14.98
CA PHE A 16 -7.08 12.54 -14.24
C PHE A 16 -7.11 11.01 -14.48
N GLU A 17 -6.87 10.56 -15.72
CA GLU A 17 -6.78 9.13 -16.02
C GLU A 17 -5.54 8.48 -15.38
N ILE A 18 -4.45 9.24 -15.25
CA ILE A 18 -3.24 8.79 -14.54
C ILE A 18 -3.55 8.62 -13.05
N GLU A 19 -4.19 9.61 -12.43
CA GLU A 19 -4.56 9.56 -11.01
C GLU A 19 -5.46 8.34 -10.70
N ILE A 20 -6.48 8.08 -11.53
CA ILE A 20 -7.35 6.91 -11.38
C ILE A 20 -6.56 5.61 -11.46
N LYS A 21 -5.65 5.49 -12.43
CA LYS A 21 -4.84 4.29 -12.59
C LYS A 21 -3.88 4.09 -11.42
N GLU A 22 -3.29 5.16 -10.90
CA GLU A 22 -2.43 5.11 -9.72
C GLU A 22 -3.20 4.70 -8.47
N GLU A 23 -4.45 5.18 -8.31
CA GLU A 23 -5.33 4.76 -7.22
C GLU A 23 -5.66 3.26 -7.32
N ILE A 24 -6.11 2.81 -8.49
CA ILE A 24 -6.39 1.39 -8.76
C ILE A 24 -5.13 0.56 -8.49
N PHE A 25 -3.99 0.92 -9.08
CA PHE A 25 -2.75 0.18 -8.88
C PHE A 25 -2.34 0.12 -7.42
N SER A 26 -2.44 1.24 -6.69
CA SER A 26 -2.11 1.32 -5.27
C SER A 26 -2.98 0.39 -4.43
N LYS A 27 -4.26 0.22 -4.80
CA LYS A 27 -5.19 -0.70 -4.14
C LYS A 27 -4.79 -2.17 -4.30
N TYR A 28 -4.29 -2.58 -5.47
CA TYR A 28 -4.06 -4.00 -5.77
C TYR A 28 -2.59 -4.44 -5.78
N LYS A 29 -1.61 -3.51 -5.77
CA LYS A 29 -0.18 -3.83 -5.96
C LYS A 29 0.36 -4.86 -4.97
N TYR A 30 -0.12 -4.88 -3.74
CA TYR A 30 0.30 -5.85 -2.73
C TYR A 30 -0.26 -7.24 -2.99
N ALA A 31 -1.52 -7.33 -3.41
CA ALA A 31 -2.10 -8.58 -3.87
C ALA A 31 -1.32 -9.13 -5.07
N LEU A 32 -1.05 -8.29 -6.08
CA LEU A 32 -0.27 -8.68 -7.26
C LEU A 32 1.14 -9.17 -6.89
N ALA A 33 1.86 -8.43 -6.04
CA ALA A 33 3.18 -8.84 -5.59
C ALA A 33 3.14 -10.17 -4.81
N TYR A 34 2.15 -10.34 -3.93
CA TYR A 34 2.00 -11.57 -3.15
C TYR A 34 1.72 -12.80 -4.03
N ILE A 35 0.84 -12.68 -5.04
CA ILE A 35 0.54 -13.79 -5.95
C ILE A 35 1.70 -14.08 -6.93
N GLY A 36 2.83 -13.36 -6.82
CA GLY A 36 4.06 -13.62 -7.57
C GLY A 36 4.25 -12.74 -8.80
N VAL A 37 3.47 -11.68 -8.99
CA VAL A 37 3.72 -10.72 -10.07
C VAL A 37 4.98 -9.90 -9.74
N ASP A 38 5.98 -10.02 -10.59
CA ASP A 38 7.18 -9.21 -10.54
C ASP A 38 6.90 -7.85 -11.19
N LEU A 39 6.47 -6.91 -10.35
CA LEU A 39 6.22 -5.53 -10.74
C LEU A 39 7.49 -4.79 -11.17
N THR A 40 8.69 -5.34 -11.05
CA THR A 40 9.92 -4.71 -11.57
C THR A 40 10.26 -5.13 -13.00
N ARG A 41 9.57 -6.14 -13.53
CA ARG A 41 9.80 -6.70 -14.87
C ARG A 41 9.31 -5.75 -15.96
N ALA A 42 10.13 -5.52 -16.99
CA ALA A 42 9.88 -4.52 -18.01
C ALA A 42 8.59 -4.76 -18.84
N ASP A 43 8.30 -6.02 -19.17
CA ASP A 43 7.10 -6.42 -19.91
C ASP A 43 5.82 -6.32 -19.07
N VAL A 44 5.89 -6.60 -17.76
CA VAL A 44 4.79 -6.39 -16.81
C VAL A 44 4.49 -4.89 -16.68
N GLN A 45 5.54 -4.08 -16.51
CA GLN A 45 5.43 -2.62 -16.49
C GLN A 45 4.80 -2.09 -17.78
N GLU A 46 5.30 -2.53 -18.94
CA GLU A 46 4.78 -2.14 -20.24
C GLU A 46 3.29 -2.50 -20.41
N ALA A 47 2.90 -3.73 -20.04
CA ALA A 47 1.51 -4.17 -20.12
C ALA A 47 0.58 -3.33 -19.23
N LEU A 48 0.99 -3.05 -17.98
CA LEU A 48 0.20 -2.24 -17.05
C LEU A 48 0.07 -0.79 -17.52
N LEU A 49 1.16 -0.19 -18.00
CA LEU A 49 1.17 1.20 -18.48
C LEU A 49 0.31 1.38 -19.74
N ASN A 50 0.37 0.41 -20.68
CA ASN A 50 -0.33 0.47 -21.97
C ASN A 50 -1.78 -0.05 -21.92
N CYS A 51 -2.28 -0.49 -20.77
CA CYS A 51 -3.65 -0.94 -20.63
C CYS A 51 -4.62 0.25 -20.65
N ILE A 52 -5.25 0.54 -21.80
CA ILE A 52 -6.13 1.70 -21.99
C ILE A 52 -7.51 1.49 -21.35
N GLU A 53 -8.10 0.31 -21.54
CA GLU A 53 -9.44 -0.03 -21.07
C GLU A 53 -9.42 -1.30 -20.23
N GLY A 54 -10.29 -1.38 -19.21
CA GLY A 54 -10.44 -2.58 -18.39
C GLY A 54 -9.26 -2.83 -17.44
N PHE A 55 -8.51 -1.79 -17.05
CA PHE A 55 -7.33 -1.92 -16.19
C PHE A 55 -7.63 -2.59 -14.85
N GLU A 56 -8.64 -2.09 -14.12
CA GLU A 56 -9.05 -2.70 -12.86
C GLU A 56 -9.63 -4.10 -13.07
N ASP A 57 -10.37 -4.33 -14.15
CA ASP A 57 -10.96 -5.63 -14.46
C ASP A 57 -9.90 -6.70 -14.71
N ALA A 58 -8.84 -6.38 -15.47
CA ALA A 58 -7.75 -7.29 -15.73
C ALA A 58 -7.00 -7.67 -14.44
N ILE A 59 -6.78 -6.70 -13.55
CA ILE A 59 -6.15 -6.94 -12.24
C ILE A 59 -7.04 -7.84 -11.36
N ARG A 60 -8.33 -7.50 -11.22
CA ARG A 60 -9.30 -8.30 -10.46
C ARG A 60 -9.43 -9.71 -11.01
N ALA A 61 -9.51 -9.85 -12.33
CA ALA A 61 -9.60 -11.14 -13.01
C ALA A 61 -8.34 -11.98 -12.78
N THR A 62 -7.15 -11.38 -12.80
CA THR A 62 -5.89 -12.07 -12.51
C THR A 62 -5.87 -12.62 -11.08
N ILE A 63 -6.28 -11.82 -10.10
CA ILE A 63 -6.35 -12.26 -8.70
C ILE A 63 -7.42 -13.34 -8.51
N ALA A 64 -8.61 -13.18 -9.10
CA ALA A 64 -9.66 -14.20 -9.04
C ALA A 64 -9.22 -15.53 -9.68
N TYR A 65 -8.46 -15.46 -10.78
CA TYR A 65 -7.92 -16.63 -11.45
C TYR A 65 -6.86 -17.33 -10.59
N TRP A 66 -6.01 -16.57 -9.88
CA TRP A 66 -5.07 -17.13 -8.90
C TRP A 66 -5.79 -17.90 -7.79
N TYR A 67 -6.88 -17.36 -7.24
CA TYR A 67 -7.69 -18.08 -6.25
C TYR A 67 -8.23 -19.39 -6.81
N TRP A 68 -8.82 -19.35 -8.01
CA TRP A 68 -9.36 -20.54 -8.66
C TRP A 68 -8.27 -21.61 -8.88
N LEU A 69 -7.09 -21.24 -9.39
CA LEU A 69 -5.99 -22.19 -9.57
C LEU A 69 -5.50 -22.76 -8.24
N THR A 70 -5.41 -21.92 -7.20
CA THR A 70 -4.98 -22.35 -5.86
C THR A 70 -5.95 -23.36 -5.26
N GLU A 71 -7.26 -23.11 -5.36
CA GLU A 71 -8.31 -24.03 -4.90
C GLU A 71 -8.27 -25.37 -5.65
N ASN A 72 -7.87 -25.36 -6.92
CA ASN A 72 -7.77 -26.55 -7.78
C ASN A 72 -6.36 -27.16 -7.80
N GLN A 73 -5.42 -26.65 -7.01
CA GLN A 73 -4.03 -27.12 -6.93
C GLN A 73 -3.26 -27.06 -8.27
N GLU A 74 -3.60 -26.11 -9.12
CA GLU A 74 -2.98 -25.90 -10.43
C GLU A 74 -1.83 -24.88 -10.35
N PRO A 75 -0.81 -24.98 -11.23
CA PRO A 75 0.30 -24.05 -11.24
C PRO A 75 -0.14 -22.65 -11.71
N PHE A 76 0.40 -21.61 -11.07
CA PHE A 76 0.14 -20.22 -11.43
C PHE A 76 1.39 -19.52 -11.97
N TYR A 77 1.29 -19.00 -13.20
CA TYR A 77 2.35 -18.23 -13.86
C TYR A 77 2.03 -16.73 -13.83
N ALA A 78 2.26 -16.10 -12.67
CA ALA A 78 1.73 -14.77 -12.32
C ALA A 78 1.91 -13.68 -13.40
N ASN A 79 3.14 -13.44 -13.86
CA ASN A 79 3.41 -12.39 -14.85
C ASN A 79 2.72 -12.67 -16.19
N ALA A 80 2.75 -13.92 -16.65
CA ALA A 80 2.11 -14.32 -17.90
C ALA A 80 0.59 -14.19 -17.82
N SER A 81 -0.01 -14.62 -16.70
CA SER A 81 -1.44 -14.48 -16.44
C SER A 81 -1.88 -13.01 -16.44
N LEU A 82 -1.13 -12.10 -15.80
CA LEU A 82 -1.46 -10.68 -15.79
C LEU A 82 -1.37 -10.05 -17.19
N ILE A 83 -0.27 -10.30 -17.90
CA ILE A 83 -0.08 -9.81 -19.28
C ILE A 83 -1.19 -10.34 -20.19
N GLN A 84 -1.55 -11.62 -20.05
CA GLN A 84 -2.64 -12.23 -20.80
C GLN A 84 -3.99 -11.61 -20.44
N ALA A 85 -4.27 -11.37 -19.16
CA ALA A 85 -5.51 -10.76 -18.70
C ALA A 85 -5.69 -9.35 -19.29
N ILE A 86 -4.61 -8.56 -19.35
CA ILE A 86 -4.58 -7.25 -19.99
C ILE A 86 -4.79 -7.39 -21.51
N GLY A 87 -4.00 -8.23 -22.17
CA GLY A 87 -4.04 -8.39 -23.64
C GLY A 87 -5.36 -8.94 -24.16
N GLN A 88 -6.04 -9.79 -23.37
CA GLN A 88 -7.31 -10.42 -23.71
C GLN A 88 -8.52 -9.76 -23.04
N ARG A 89 -8.33 -8.65 -22.30
CA ARG A 89 -9.39 -7.90 -21.61
C ARG A 89 -10.28 -8.78 -20.75
N TRP A 90 -9.67 -9.57 -19.87
CA TRP A 90 -10.43 -10.43 -18.97
C TRP A 90 -11.39 -9.62 -18.09
N SER A 91 -12.60 -10.14 -17.89
CA SER A 91 -13.62 -9.47 -17.08
C SER A 91 -13.55 -9.90 -15.62
N SER A 92 -13.91 -8.98 -14.73
CA SER A 92 -13.97 -9.20 -13.28
C SER A 92 -15.21 -9.96 -12.81
N ARG A 93 -15.91 -10.72 -13.69
CA ARG A 93 -17.19 -11.39 -13.38
C ARG A 93 -17.14 -12.40 -12.22
N TYR A 94 -15.95 -12.94 -11.92
CA TYR A 94 -15.73 -13.89 -10.82
C TYR A 94 -15.05 -13.23 -9.60
N TRP A 95 -14.94 -11.90 -9.60
CA TRP A 95 -14.39 -11.13 -8.49
C TRP A 95 -15.31 -11.22 -7.27
N LYS A 96 -14.70 -11.31 -6.09
CA LYS A 96 -15.34 -11.16 -4.79
C LYS A 96 -14.55 -10.13 -4.00
N ASP A 97 -15.23 -9.15 -3.41
CA ASP A 97 -14.54 -8.07 -2.68
C ASP A 97 -13.71 -8.61 -1.50
N GLU A 98 -14.17 -9.71 -0.90
CA GLU A 98 -13.50 -10.46 0.17
C GLU A 98 -12.10 -10.96 -0.22
N TYR A 99 -11.77 -11.06 -1.52
CA TYR A 99 -10.45 -11.49 -1.97
C TYR A 99 -9.33 -10.57 -1.49
N LEU A 100 -9.63 -9.28 -1.26
CA LEU A 100 -8.66 -8.33 -0.71
C LEU A 100 -8.49 -8.42 0.81
N ASP A 101 -9.39 -9.11 1.51
CA ASP A 101 -9.31 -9.30 2.96
C ASP A 101 -8.25 -10.36 3.35
N ASN A 102 -7.58 -10.95 2.35
CA ASN A 102 -6.49 -11.89 2.57
C ASN A 102 -5.38 -11.24 3.41
N PRO A 103 -5.03 -11.80 4.59
CA PRO A 103 -4.06 -11.19 5.48
C PRO A 103 -2.67 -11.05 4.83
N ASN A 104 -2.37 -11.82 3.79
CA ASN A 104 -1.10 -11.74 3.10
C ASN A 104 -1.04 -10.62 2.05
N PHE A 105 -2.16 -9.97 1.72
CA PHE A 105 -2.20 -8.83 0.79
C PHE A 105 -1.97 -7.50 1.50
N LYS A 106 -1.73 -7.52 2.82
CA LYS A 106 -1.55 -6.31 3.61
C LYS A 106 -0.32 -5.53 3.17
N SER A 107 -0.47 -4.21 3.09
CA SER A 107 0.66 -3.32 2.87
C SER A 107 1.61 -3.33 4.09
N PRO A 108 2.91 -3.01 3.92
CA PRO A 108 3.83 -2.79 5.03
C PRO A 108 3.28 -1.82 6.07
N GLY A 109 2.56 -0.78 5.64
CA GLY A 109 1.91 0.16 6.56
C GLY A 109 0.79 -0.47 7.39
N GLN A 110 -0.04 -1.31 6.78
CA GLN A 110 -1.08 -2.07 7.49
C GLN A 110 -0.47 -3.08 8.47
N VAL A 111 0.53 -3.85 8.02
CA VAL A 111 1.28 -4.79 8.88
C VAL A 111 1.90 -4.05 10.05
N PHE A 112 2.54 -2.91 9.80
CA PHE A 112 3.13 -2.07 10.84
C PHE A 112 2.07 -1.57 11.83
N TRP A 113 0.92 -1.10 11.34
CA TRP A 113 -0.16 -0.61 12.18
C TRP A 113 -0.75 -1.69 13.10
N GLU A 114 -0.91 -2.90 12.60
CA GLU A 114 -1.38 -4.04 13.38
C GLU A 114 -0.34 -4.48 14.43
N GLU A 115 0.92 -4.62 14.03
CA GLU A 115 2.00 -5.00 14.93
C GLU A 115 2.23 -3.96 16.02
N ALA A 116 2.15 -2.67 15.71
CA ALA A 116 2.21 -1.61 16.72
C ALA A 116 1.06 -1.74 17.74
N GLY A 117 -0.14 -2.13 17.28
CA GLY A 117 -1.28 -2.40 18.14
C GLY A 117 -1.06 -3.62 19.04
N ARG A 118 -0.39 -4.66 18.52
CA ARG A 118 -0.03 -5.88 19.27
C ARG A 118 1.04 -5.61 20.32
N VAL A 119 2.07 -4.83 19.99
CA VAL A 119 3.24 -4.60 20.86
C VAL A 119 2.98 -3.52 21.90
N TRP A 120 2.31 -2.42 21.53
CA TRP A 120 2.09 -1.28 22.44
C TRP A 120 0.67 -1.21 23.02
N GLY A 121 -0.27 -2.00 22.49
CA GLY A 121 -1.69 -1.85 22.76
C GLY A 121 -2.35 -0.87 21.79
N THR A 122 -3.58 -1.19 21.38
CA THR A 122 -4.35 -0.40 20.40
C THR A 122 -4.61 1.03 20.86
N ASP A 123 -4.86 1.24 22.15
CA ASP A 123 -5.14 2.57 22.71
C ASP A 123 -3.92 3.47 22.64
N PHE A 124 -2.76 2.95 23.04
CA PHE A 124 -1.52 3.70 22.97
C PHE A 124 -1.18 4.04 21.52
N ARG A 125 -1.22 3.05 20.61
CA ARG A 125 -1.01 3.28 19.17
C ARG A 125 -1.94 4.37 18.65
N ASN A 126 -3.24 4.28 18.92
CA ASN A 126 -4.24 5.20 18.41
C ASN A 126 -4.10 6.63 18.97
N GLN A 127 -3.56 6.80 20.18
CA GLN A 127 -3.28 8.12 20.76
C GLN A 127 -2.04 8.80 20.14
N ILE A 128 -1.21 8.02 19.47
CA ILE A 128 0.14 8.41 19.11
C ILE A 128 0.32 8.51 17.60
N ILE A 129 -0.06 7.47 16.88
CA ILE A 129 0.03 7.40 15.43
C ILE A 129 -1.29 7.88 14.84
N ALA A 130 -1.20 8.84 13.93
CA ALA A 130 -2.32 9.35 13.15
C ALA A 130 -2.51 8.55 11.85
N ASP A 131 -1.41 8.23 11.16
CA ASP A 131 -1.42 7.54 9.87
C ASP A 131 -0.09 6.81 9.62
N VAL A 132 -0.11 5.79 8.75
CA VAL A 132 1.06 5.03 8.32
C VAL A 132 0.97 4.73 6.83
N ASN A 133 2.01 5.11 6.10
CA ASN A 133 2.19 4.70 4.70
C ASN A 133 3.61 4.19 4.47
N GLU A 134 3.97 3.94 3.21
CA GLU A 134 5.26 3.37 2.81
C GLU A 134 6.45 4.29 3.05
N ASP A 135 6.21 5.60 3.12
CA ASP A 135 7.27 6.61 3.24
C ASP A 135 7.46 7.05 4.69
N TYR A 136 6.36 7.17 5.44
CA TYR A 136 6.37 7.69 6.79
C TYR A 136 5.27 7.15 7.71
N ILE A 137 5.53 7.30 9.01
CA ILE A 137 4.58 7.21 10.10
C ILE A 137 4.27 8.64 10.54
N LEU A 138 3.00 9.05 10.46
CA LEU A 138 2.55 10.35 10.94
C LEU A 138 2.14 10.23 12.40
N LEU A 139 2.78 11.01 13.26
CA LEU A 139 2.39 11.13 14.66
C LEU A 139 1.26 12.14 14.80
N ARG A 140 0.44 11.99 15.84
CA ARG A 140 -0.62 12.96 16.19
C ARG A 140 -0.09 14.34 16.57
N THR A 141 1.20 14.44 16.87
CA THR A 141 1.91 15.72 17.05
C THR A 141 2.12 16.48 15.73
N GLY A 142 1.90 15.83 14.58
CA GLY A 142 2.20 16.33 13.25
C GLY A 142 3.60 15.95 12.75
N THR A 143 4.46 15.37 13.61
CA THR A 143 5.80 14.91 13.22
C THR A 143 5.70 13.69 12.30
N LYS A 144 6.47 13.69 11.21
CA LYS A 144 6.60 12.54 10.30
C LYS A 144 7.92 11.82 10.59
N VAL A 145 7.83 10.51 10.84
CA VAL A 145 8.99 9.65 11.00
C VAL A 145 9.13 8.82 9.74
N ASN A 146 10.31 8.78 9.13
CA ASN A 146 10.54 7.95 7.95
C ASN A 146 10.28 6.47 8.27
N PHE A 147 9.52 5.78 7.42
CA PHE A 147 9.08 4.40 7.66
C PHE A 147 10.27 3.42 7.76
N CYS A 148 11.25 3.53 6.87
CA CYS A 148 12.46 2.71 6.90
C CYS A 148 13.31 2.96 8.16
N ALA A 149 13.39 4.21 8.62
CA ALA A 149 14.10 4.53 9.86
C ALA A 149 13.38 3.92 11.08
N ALA A 150 12.06 4.09 11.17
CA ALA A 150 11.25 3.59 12.27
C ALA A 150 11.29 2.05 12.38
N THR A 151 11.18 1.35 11.25
CA THR A 151 11.29 -0.11 11.21
C THR A 151 12.68 -0.61 11.63
N ARG A 152 13.75 0.11 11.28
CA ARG A 152 15.12 -0.22 11.71
C ARG A 152 15.38 0.06 13.19
N TRP A 153 14.76 1.09 13.76
CA TRP A 153 14.88 1.39 15.19
C TRP A 153 14.25 0.31 16.06
N GLY A 154 13.22 -0.37 15.56
CA GLY A 154 12.45 -1.34 16.32
C GLY A 154 11.50 -0.68 17.32
N TRP A 155 10.69 -1.50 17.97
CA TRP A 155 9.52 -1.02 18.72
C TRP A 155 9.86 -0.25 19.99
N GLU A 156 10.92 -0.62 20.71
CA GLU A 156 11.29 0.05 21.97
C GLU A 156 11.81 1.47 21.70
N ARG A 157 12.80 1.58 20.81
CA ARG A 157 13.40 2.87 20.47
C ARG A 157 12.40 3.81 19.81
N LEU A 158 11.53 3.29 18.95
CA LEU A 158 10.47 4.09 18.36
C LEU A 158 9.49 4.58 19.42
N ARG A 159 9.14 3.75 20.41
CA ARG A 159 8.26 4.16 21.51
C ARG A 159 8.86 5.29 22.35
N GLU A 160 10.14 5.19 22.69
CA GLU A 160 10.87 6.25 23.41
C GLU A 160 10.83 7.57 22.65
N TYR A 161 11.26 7.55 21.38
CA TYR A 161 11.29 8.73 20.52
C TYR A 161 9.92 9.42 20.46
N VAL A 162 8.85 8.64 20.32
CA VAL A 162 7.51 9.21 20.17
C VAL A 162 6.97 9.77 21.50
N LEU A 163 7.37 9.21 22.65
CA LEU A 163 7.04 9.77 23.95
C LEU A 163 7.76 11.10 24.19
N GLU A 164 9.03 11.21 23.80
CA GLU A 164 9.80 12.45 23.86
C GLU A 164 9.14 13.54 23.01
N GLU A 165 8.81 13.24 21.75
CA GLU A 165 8.11 14.16 20.83
C GLU A 165 6.76 14.66 21.41
N LYS A 166 6.00 13.75 22.05
CA LYS A 166 4.72 14.10 22.68
C LYS A 166 4.92 15.06 23.85
N LEU A 167 5.93 14.84 24.69
CA LEU A 167 6.26 15.72 25.81
C LEU A 167 6.65 17.11 25.32
N GLU A 168 7.53 17.19 24.32
CA GLU A 168 7.94 18.46 23.72
C GLU A 168 6.77 19.21 23.07
N ALA A 169 5.85 18.50 22.41
CA ALA A 169 4.65 19.11 21.83
C ALA A 169 3.74 19.71 22.91
N ILE A 170 3.60 19.05 24.06
CA ILE A 170 2.83 19.56 25.21
C ILE A 170 3.50 20.82 25.77
N GLU A 171 4.82 20.81 25.94
CA GLU A 171 5.57 21.98 26.44
C GLU A 171 5.48 23.19 25.50
N ARG A 172 5.67 22.97 24.19
CA ARG A 172 5.48 24.01 23.17
C ARG A 172 4.08 24.61 23.24
N SER A 173 3.06 23.79 23.42
CA SER A 173 1.67 24.23 23.56
C SER A 173 1.44 25.06 24.83
N ARG A 174 2.07 24.69 25.95
CA ARG A 174 1.99 25.46 27.22
C ARG A 174 2.66 26.82 27.09
N ARG A 175 3.85 26.90 26.50
CA ARG A 175 4.58 28.17 26.30
C ARG A 175 3.80 29.14 25.41
N ARG A 176 3.19 28.65 24.32
CA ARG A 176 2.33 29.48 23.45
C ARG A 176 1.13 30.09 24.20
N ARG A 177 0.52 29.35 25.12
CA ARG A 177 -0.61 29.85 25.93
C ARG A 177 -0.20 30.88 26.98
N GLN A 178 1.05 30.84 27.45
CA GLN A 178 1.57 31.83 28.41
C GLN A 178 1.93 33.16 27.74
N ILE A 179 2.34 33.15 26.47
CA ILE A 179 2.69 34.36 25.71
C ILE A 179 1.44 35.15 25.25
N LEU A 180 0.28 34.47 25.18
CA LEU A 180 -1.00 35.07 24.76
C LEU A 180 -1.87 35.58 25.94
N ARG A 181 -1.35 35.55 27.18
CA ARG A 181 -1.98 36.11 28.38
C ARG A 181 -1.22 37.33 28.85
#